data_AF-A0A9D9SG33-F1
#
_entry.id   AF-A0A9D9SG33-F1
#
_cell.length_a   1.000
_cell.length_b   1.000
_cell.length_c   1.000
_cell.angle_alpha   90.00
_cell.angle_beta   90.00
_cell.angle_gamma   90.00
#
_symmetry.space_group_name_H-M   'P 1'
#
loop_
_entity.id
_entity.type
_entity.pdbx_description
1 polymer ?
#
loop_
_entity_poly.entity_id
_entity_poly.type
_entity_poly.pdbx_seq_one_letter_code
_entity_poly.pdbx_strand_id
1 'polypeptide(L)'
;MEMLEGRFPLDDDVASSFAAFSLDYRNRKVSIANVSLGVYPIYHCIRDSELIISSHLLLISQIVDVEIDWTGVAQRLTGLEFCNFGGRTILGGVSRLLPGEYRSFDLAMNLEAAYKFDNFLYKGEFNMVLEIRRKRRGIQHGRNRSGVLSMLKGGDRA
;
A
#
# COMPACT_ATOMS: atom_id res chain seq x y z
N MET A 1 21.47 -31.12 7.18
CA MET A 1 20.51 -30.08 6.76
C MET A 1 21.35 -28.87 6.39
N GLU A 2 21.62 -28.72 5.11
CA GLU A 2 22.58 -27.75 4.59
C GLU A 2 21.90 -26.37 4.53
N MET A 3 22.47 -25.37 5.21
CA MET A 3 22.00 -23.99 5.08
C MET A 3 22.37 -23.49 3.69
N LEU A 4 21.37 -23.19 2.86
CA LEU A 4 21.58 -22.46 1.62
C LEU A 4 22.12 -21.07 1.98
N GLU A 5 23.39 -20.85 1.65
CA GLU A 5 24.10 -19.58 1.78
C GLU A 5 23.44 -18.51 0.92
N GLY A 6 22.40 -17.84 1.42
CA GLY A 6 21.97 -16.48 1.03
C GLY A 6 21.71 -16.18 -0.46
N ARG A 7 21.74 -17.18 -1.35
CA ARG A 7 21.50 -17.04 -2.79
C ARG A 7 20.11 -17.56 -3.11
N PHE A 8 19.39 -16.78 -3.91
CA PHE A 8 18.16 -17.23 -4.52
C PHE A 8 18.47 -18.46 -5.39
N PRO A 9 17.66 -19.54 -5.37
CA PRO A 9 18.00 -20.82 -5.98
C PRO A 9 17.95 -20.82 -7.53
N LEU A 10 17.91 -19.65 -8.16
CA LEU A 10 17.79 -19.47 -9.61
C LEU A 10 18.84 -18.46 -10.08
N ASP A 11 19.38 -18.67 -11.29
CA ASP A 11 20.34 -17.77 -11.93
C ASP A 11 19.75 -16.36 -12.15
N ASP A 12 20.62 -15.33 -12.20
CA ASP A 12 20.24 -13.90 -12.29
C ASP A 12 19.36 -13.56 -13.52
N ASP A 13 19.32 -14.44 -14.51
CA ASP A 13 18.54 -14.28 -15.76
C ASP A 13 17.12 -14.84 -15.66
N VAL A 14 16.74 -15.47 -14.54
CA VAL A 14 15.39 -16.00 -14.35
C VAL A 14 14.52 -14.94 -13.69
N ALA A 15 13.70 -14.27 -14.50
CA ALA A 15 12.61 -13.44 -14.02
C ALA A 15 11.58 -14.33 -13.30
N SER A 16 11.77 -14.53 -12.00
CA SER A 16 10.83 -15.28 -11.18
C SER A 16 9.53 -14.49 -11.03
N SER A 17 8.41 -15.21 -11.00
CA SER A 17 7.09 -14.63 -10.80
C SER A 17 6.55 -15.17 -9.48
N PHE A 18 6.49 -14.33 -8.46
CA PHE A 18 5.88 -14.69 -7.19
C PHE A 18 5.34 -13.46 -6.47
N ALA A 19 4.47 -13.72 -5.51
CA ALA A 19 3.97 -12.78 -4.53
C ALA A 19 4.42 -13.31 -3.16
N ALA A 20 4.88 -12.43 -2.27
CA ALA A 20 5.42 -12.83 -0.97
C ALA A 20 4.58 -12.27 0.17
N PHE A 21 4.43 -13.09 1.21
CA PHE A 21 3.87 -12.75 2.50
C PHE A 21 4.83 -13.23 3.58
N SER A 22 5.10 -12.39 4.58
CA SER A 22 5.88 -12.79 5.75
C SER A 22 5.22 -12.29 7.04
N LEU A 23 5.31 -13.11 8.08
CA LEU A 23 4.82 -12.82 9.42
C LEU A 23 5.97 -12.97 10.41
N ASP A 24 6.30 -11.87 11.07
CA ASP A 24 7.26 -11.82 12.17
C ASP A 24 6.48 -11.74 13.49
N TYR A 25 6.37 -12.87 14.17
CA TYR A 25 5.67 -12.97 15.46
C TYR A 25 6.35 -12.17 16.57
N ARG A 26 7.69 -12.08 16.56
CA ARG A 26 8.45 -11.43 17.63
C ARG A 26 8.25 -9.92 17.59
N ASN A 27 8.29 -9.34 16.39
CA ASN A 27 8.10 -7.91 16.20
C ASN A 27 6.65 -7.53 15.87
N ARG A 28 5.73 -8.51 15.81
CA ARG A 28 4.32 -8.34 15.41
C ARG A 28 4.17 -7.60 14.08
N LYS A 29 4.95 -8.02 13.08
CA LYS A 29 4.94 -7.39 11.74
C LYS A 29 4.44 -8.34 10.68
N VAL A 30 3.63 -7.81 9.79
CA VAL A 30 3.27 -8.48 8.54
C VAL A 30 3.88 -7.71 7.39
N SER A 31 4.48 -8.41 6.44
CA SER A 31 4.93 -7.79 5.20
C SER A 31 4.35 -8.52 4.00
N ILE A 32 4.03 -7.73 2.98
CA ILE A 32 3.58 -8.22 1.68
C ILE A 32 4.43 -7.58 0.60
N ALA A 33 4.76 -8.35 -0.42
CA ALA A 33 5.56 -7.86 -1.53
C ALA A 33 5.12 -8.47 -2.85
N ASN A 34 5.21 -7.68 -3.91
CA ASN A 34 5.05 -8.18 -5.27
C ASN A 34 6.35 -7.99 -6.04
N VAL A 35 6.69 -8.95 -6.89
CA VAL A 35 7.82 -8.79 -7.81
C VAL A 35 7.54 -7.72 -8.85
N SER A 36 8.59 -7.26 -9.52
CA SER A 36 8.58 -6.12 -10.44
C SER A 36 7.64 -6.24 -11.66
N LEU A 37 7.18 -7.45 -12.00
CA LEU A 37 6.14 -7.67 -13.02
C LEU A 37 4.72 -7.69 -12.44
N GLY A 38 4.56 -8.01 -11.16
CA GLY A 38 3.27 -7.96 -10.46
C GLY A 38 2.21 -8.93 -10.99
N VAL A 39 2.61 -10.02 -11.65
CA VAL A 39 1.73 -10.97 -12.34
C VAL A 39 0.69 -11.56 -11.37
N TYR A 40 1.13 -11.93 -10.17
CA TYR A 40 0.24 -12.41 -9.12
C TYR A 40 -0.25 -11.23 -8.29
N PRO A 41 -1.57 -10.93 -8.29
CA PRO A 41 -2.10 -9.84 -7.49
C PRO A 41 -2.03 -10.20 -6.01
N ILE A 42 -1.63 -9.24 -5.19
CA ILE A 42 -1.91 -9.24 -3.76
C ILE A 42 -2.86 -8.08 -3.49
N TYR A 43 -3.98 -8.38 -2.87
CA TYR A 43 -4.94 -7.40 -2.39
C TYR A 43 -4.82 -7.31 -0.88
N HIS A 44 -4.99 -6.10 -0.35
CA HIS A 44 -5.01 -5.86 1.08
C HIS A 44 -6.02 -4.78 1.45
N CYS A 45 -6.56 -4.88 2.66
CA CYS A 45 -7.33 -3.83 3.30
C CYS A 45 -7.17 -3.91 4.81
N ILE A 46 -7.43 -2.79 5.50
CA ILE A 46 -7.49 -2.73 6.96
C ILE A 46 -8.92 -2.35 7.32
N ARG A 47 -9.59 -3.19 8.11
CA ARG A 47 -10.95 -2.99 8.59
C ARG A 47 -11.07 -3.48 10.01
N ASP A 48 -11.75 -2.74 10.86
CA ASP A 48 -12.02 -3.12 12.26
C ASP A 48 -10.79 -3.62 13.03
N SER A 49 -9.64 -2.98 12.81
CA SER A 49 -8.35 -3.35 13.41
C SER A 49 -7.74 -4.68 12.91
N GLU A 50 -8.24 -5.21 11.81
CA GLU A 50 -7.74 -6.42 11.16
C GLU A 50 -7.12 -6.09 9.80
N LEU A 51 -5.98 -6.71 9.52
CA LEU A 51 -5.33 -6.68 8.21
C LEU A 51 -5.75 -7.91 7.42
N ILE A 52 -6.44 -7.70 6.31
CA ILE A 52 -6.89 -8.76 5.42
C ILE A 52 -6.03 -8.72 4.17
N ILE A 53 -5.45 -9.88 3.83
CA ILE A 53 -4.57 -10.05 2.67
C ILE A 53 -5.07 -11.26 1.89
N SER A 54 -5.18 -11.13 0.58
CA SER A 54 -5.59 -12.22 -0.30
C SER A 54 -5.04 -12.04 -1.70
N SER A 55 -4.82 -13.14 -2.41
CA SER A 55 -4.57 -13.13 -3.86
C SER A 55 -5.86 -13.02 -4.69
N HIS A 56 -7.02 -13.13 -4.06
CA HIS A 56 -8.33 -13.14 -4.71
C HIS A 56 -9.23 -12.05 -4.13
N LEU A 57 -9.59 -11.07 -4.97
CA LEU A 57 -10.47 -9.96 -4.59
C LEU A 57 -11.87 -10.44 -4.16
N LEU A 58 -12.37 -11.51 -4.79
CA LEU A 58 -13.67 -12.12 -4.46
C LEU A 58 -13.73 -12.64 -3.02
N LEU A 59 -12.63 -13.21 -2.51
CA LEU A 59 -12.58 -13.67 -1.11
C LEU A 59 -12.64 -12.49 -0.14
N ILE A 60 -12.00 -11.36 -0.47
CA ILE A 60 -12.10 -10.15 0.35
C ILE A 60 -13.54 -9.65 0.38
N SER A 61 -14.27 -9.62 -0.75
CA SER A 61 -15.69 -9.20 -0.75
C SER A 61 -16.62 -10.13 0.04
N GLN A 62 -16.22 -11.38 0.29
CA GLN A 62 -17.02 -12.31 1.10
C GLN A 62 -16.76 -12.14 2.60
N ILE A 63 -15.56 -11.68 2.97
CA ILE A 63 -15.14 -11.50 4.37
C ILE A 63 -15.51 -10.11 4.86
N VAL A 64 -15.38 -9.11 3.99
CA VAL A 64 -15.52 -7.70 4.33
C VAL A 64 -16.75 -7.13 3.66
N ASP A 65 -17.64 -6.53 4.45
CA ASP A 65 -18.74 -5.74 3.94
C ASP A 65 -18.20 -4.39 3.42
N VAL A 66 -17.94 -4.32 2.11
CA VAL A 66 -17.40 -3.14 1.43
C VAL A 66 -18.32 -2.69 0.31
N GLU A 67 -18.54 -1.38 0.24
CA GLU A 67 -19.25 -0.77 -0.87
C GLU A 67 -18.46 -0.89 -2.19
N ILE A 68 -19.18 -0.88 -3.31
CA ILE A 68 -18.56 -0.86 -4.63
C ILE A 68 -17.93 0.52 -4.90
N ASP A 69 -16.66 0.53 -5.29
CA ASP A 69 -15.99 1.74 -5.81
C ASP A 69 -16.29 1.87 -7.31
N TRP A 70 -17.32 2.66 -7.65
CA TRP A 70 -17.71 2.92 -9.03
C TRP A 70 -16.59 3.56 -9.88
N THR A 71 -15.66 4.29 -9.27
CA THR A 71 -14.50 4.82 -9.98
C THR A 71 -13.55 3.68 -10.35
N GLY A 72 -13.35 2.73 -9.44
CA GLY A 72 -12.59 1.51 -9.70
C GLY A 72 -13.24 0.63 -10.76
N VAL A 73 -14.57 0.54 -10.78
CA VAL A 73 -15.33 -0.14 -11.83
C VAL A 73 -15.10 0.54 -13.18
N ALA A 74 -15.27 1.87 -13.26
CA ALA A 74 -15.05 2.61 -14.49
C ALA A 74 -13.62 2.42 -15.03
N GLN A 75 -12.61 2.55 -14.16
CA GLN A 75 -11.20 2.28 -14.50
C GLN A 75 -10.99 0.88 -15.09
N ARG A 76 -11.60 -0.14 -14.49
CA ARG A 76 -11.49 -1.51 -14.96
C ARG A 76 -12.14 -1.72 -16.33
N LEU A 77 -13.23 -1.01 -16.62
CA LEU A 77 -14.00 -1.09 -17.87
C LEU A 77 -13.38 -0.28 -19.01
N THR A 78 -12.69 0.83 -18.72
CA THR A 78 -12.18 1.75 -19.75
C THR A 78 -11.00 1.20 -20.57
N GLY A 79 -10.56 -0.04 -20.35
CA GLY A 79 -9.60 -0.73 -21.24
C GLY A 79 -8.17 -0.17 -21.21
N LEU A 80 -7.27 -0.78 -22.00
CA LEU A 80 -5.83 -0.49 -22.03
C LEU A 80 -5.48 0.92 -22.49
N GLU A 81 -6.38 1.57 -23.24
CA GLU A 81 -6.17 2.94 -23.73
C GLU A 81 -6.24 3.98 -22.61
N PHE A 82 -6.83 3.62 -21.47
CA PHE A 82 -6.83 4.43 -20.27
C PHE A 82 -5.94 3.76 -19.23
N CYS A 83 -4.82 4.40 -18.90
CA CYS A 83 -3.91 3.90 -17.88
C CYS A 83 -4.65 3.77 -16.54
N ASN A 84 -4.78 2.52 -16.07
CA ASN A 84 -5.22 2.26 -14.71
C ASN A 84 -4.12 2.66 -13.74
N PHE A 85 -4.30 3.80 -13.08
CA PHE A 85 -3.31 4.34 -12.16
C PHE A 85 -3.50 3.81 -10.75
N GLY A 86 -2.44 3.21 -10.20
CA GLY A 86 -2.37 2.85 -8.79
C GLY A 86 -3.03 1.52 -8.45
N GLY A 87 -3.18 1.27 -7.15
CA GLY A 87 -3.70 0.02 -6.60
C GLY A 87 -5.21 -0.01 -6.39
N ARG A 88 -6.00 0.91 -6.98
CA ARG A 88 -7.45 0.94 -6.77
C ARG A 88 -8.11 -0.33 -7.32
N THR A 89 -9.13 -0.82 -6.62
CA THR A 89 -9.95 -1.97 -7.06
C THR A 89 -11.40 -1.56 -7.21
N ILE A 90 -12.26 -2.49 -7.64
CA ILE A 90 -13.71 -2.29 -7.68
C ILE A 90 -14.37 -2.29 -6.28
N LEU A 91 -13.62 -2.67 -5.23
CA LEU A 91 -14.09 -2.71 -3.85
C LEU A 91 -13.55 -1.51 -3.07
N GLY A 92 -14.44 -0.80 -2.38
CA GLY A 92 -14.11 0.38 -1.60
C GLY A 92 -13.16 0.10 -0.45
N GLY A 93 -12.03 0.80 -0.42
CA GLY A 93 -11.01 0.64 0.63
C GLY A 93 -10.14 -0.61 0.50
N VAL A 94 -10.31 -1.40 -0.56
CA VAL A 94 -9.42 -2.52 -0.90
C VAL A 94 -8.42 -2.07 -1.95
N SER A 95 -7.14 -2.28 -1.66
CA SER A 95 -6.04 -1.93 -2.57
C SER A 95 -5.35 -3.18 -3.09
N ARG A 96 -4.81 -3.11 -4.30
CA ARG A 96 -3.87 -4.08 -4.89
C ARG A 96 -2.45 -3.55 -4.75
N LEU A 97 -1.49 -4.40 -4.42
CA LEU A 97 -0.07 -4.09 -4.59
C LEU A 97 0.26 -3.88 -6.06
N LEU A 98 0.98 -2.80 -6.33
CA LEU A 98 1.60 -2.52 -7.60
C LEU A 98 2.78 -3.47 -7.85
N PRO A 99 3.21 -3.63 -9.12
CA PRO A 99 4.44 -4.34 -9.45
C PRO A 99 5.64 -3.75 -8.69
N GLY A 100 6.45 -4.60 -8.08
CA GLY A 100 7.61 -4.22 -7.27
C GLY A 100 7.26 -3.64 -5.89
N GLU A 101 5.98 -3.51 -5.54
CA GLU A 101 5.59 -2.87 -4.29
C GLU A 101 5.84 -3.78 -3.07
N TYR A 102 6.46 -3.22 -2.04
CA TYR A 102 6.63 -3.80 -0.72
C TYR A 102 5.92 -2.94 0.32
N ARG A 103 5.13 -3.60 1.17
CA ARG A 103 4.53 -2.98 2.36
C ARG A 103 4.81 -3.79 3.60
N SER A 104 4.93 -3.09 4.72
CA SER A 104 5.00 -3.67 6.05
C SER A 104 3.98 -2.99 6.95
N PHE A 105 3.33 -3.78 7.81
CA PHE A 105 2.32 -3.35 8.77
C PHE A 105 2.76 -3.79 10.16
N ASP A 106 2.63 -2.88 11.12
CA ASP A 106 2.75 -3.17 12.53
C ASP A 106 1.37 -3.57 13.06
N LEU A 107 1.23 -4.84 13.47
CA LEU A 107 -0.04 -5.40 13.95
C LEU A 107 -0.40 -4.89 15.35
N ALA A 108 0.56 -4.40 16.15
CA ALA A 108 0.25 -3.84 17.46
C ALA A 108 -0.38 -2.45 17.34
N MET A 109 0.03 -1.69 16.32
CA MET A 109 -0.45 -0.33 16.08
C MET A 109 -1.52 -0.23 14.99
N ASN A 110 -1.74 -1.29 14.21
CA ASN A 110 -2.57 -1.30 13.00
C ASN A 110 -2.19 -0.20 11.99
N LEU A 111 -0.89 0.02 11.84
CA LEU A 111 -0.35 1.06 10.96
C LEU A 111 0.60 0.47 9.94
N GLU A 112 0.63 1.09 8.76
CA GLU A 112 1.66 0.84 7.77
C GLU A 112 3.01 1.34 8.32
N ALA A 113 3.92 0.41 8.58
CA ALA A 113 5.25 0.67 9.13
C ALA A 113 6.28 0.99 8.03
N ALA A 114 6.11 0.42 6.83
CA ALA A 114 7.01 0.67 5.72
C ALA A 114 6.33 0.54 4.36
N TYR A 115 6.86 1.31 3.42
CA TYR A 115 6.44 1.35 2.03
C TYR A 115 7.68 1.50 1.14
N LYS A 116 7.92 0.55 0.24
CA LYS A 116 9.09 0.53 -0.67
C LYS A 116 8.67 0.01 -2.04
N PHE A 117 9.48 0.34 -3.04
CA PHE A 117 9.40 -0.31 -4.36
C PHE A 117 10.74 -0.94 -4.69
N ASP A 118 10.69 -2.17 -5.15
CA ASP A 118 11.74 -2.74 -5.95
C ASP A 118 11.66 -2.14 -7.36
N ASN A 119 12.60 -1.23 -7.62
CA ASN A 119 12.78 -0.58 -8.92
C ASN A 119 13.97 -1.19 -9.68
N PHE A 120 14.42 -2.40 -9.34
CA PHE A 120 15.61 -3.00 -9.94
C PHE A 120 15.47 -3.14 -11.47
N LEU A 121 14.28 -3.57 -11.96
CA LEU A 121 14.00 -3.62 -13.40
C LEU A 121 14.13 -2.26 -14.10
N TYR A 122 13.98 -1.15 -13.37
CA TYR A 122 14.03 0.21 -13.90
C TYR A 122 15.32 0.95 -13.50
N LYS A 123 16.37 0.23 -13.08
CA LYS A 123 17.66 0.79 -12.65
C LYS A 123 17.53 1.90 -11.57
N GLY A 124 16.47 1.86 -10.76
CA GLY A 124 16.24 2.84 -9.70
C GLY A 124 15.71 4.21 -10.12
N GLU A 125 15.34 4.43 -11.39
CA GLU A 125 14.93 5.76 -11.89
C GLU A 125 13.63 6.31 -11.25
N PHE A 126 12.78 5.43 -10.71
CA PHE A 126 11.51 5.82 -10.06
C PHE A 126 11.64 6.32 -8.60
N ASN A 127 12.81 6.21 -7.97
CA ASN A 127 12.98 6.63 -6.57
C ASN A 127 12.75 8.15 -6.37
N MET A 128 12.97 8.95 -7.41
CA MET A 128 12.85 10.41 -7.36
C MET A 128 11.40 10.90 -7.18
N VAL A 129 10.40 10.17 -7.70
CA VAL A 129 9.00 10.61 -7.71
C VAL A 129 8.28 10.36 -6.37
N LEU A 130 8.65 9.28 -5.67
CA LEU A 130 8.04 8.92 -4.38
C LEU A 130 8.50 9.83 -3.24
N GLU A 131 9.74 10.32 -3.28
CA GLU A 131 10.29 11.24 -2.29
C GLU A 131 9.58 12.60 -2.30
N ILE A 132 9.20 13.09 -3.49
CA ILE A 132 8.41 14.32 -3.67
C ILE A 132 7.01 14.19 -3.04
N ARG A 133 6.39 13.01 -3.12
CA ARG A 133 5.07 12.74 -2.50
C ARG A 133 5.14 12.63 -0.97
N ARG A 134 6.21 12.05 -0.41
CA ARG A 134 6.46 12.00 1.05
C ARG A 134 6.58 13.40 1.66
N LYS A 135 7.33 14.30 1.00
CA LYS A 135 7.46 15.70 1.44
C LYS A 135 6.11 16.42 1.48
N ARG A 136 5.22 16.18 0.50
CA ARG A 136 3.89 16.82 0.46
C ARG A 136 2.91 16.32 1.53
N ARG A 137 2.93 15.02 1.88
CA ARG A 137 2.08 14.49 2.98
C ARG A 137 2.58 14.90 4.37
N GLY A 138 3.90 14.98 4.57
CA GLY A 138 4.49 15.49 5.83
C GLY A 138 4.16 16.97 6.10
N ILE A 139 3.99 17.79 5.05
CA ILE A 139 3.64 19.21 5.18
C ILE A 139 2.17 19.42 5.55
N GLN A 140 1.25 18.54 5.11
CA GLN A 140 -0.17 18.65 5.45
C GLN A 140 -0.51 18.25 6.90
N HIS A 141 0.27 17.36 7.52
CA HIS A 141 0.07 17.00 8.94
C HIS A 141 0.64 18.02 9.95
N GLY A 142 1.45 18.98 9.48
CA GLY A 142 2.11 19.98 10.35
C GLY A 142 1.38 21.33 10.50
N ARG A 143 0.23 21.55 9.85
CA ARG A 143 -0.42 22.89 9.82
C ARG A 143 -1.75 23.04 10.57
N ASN A 144 -2.31 21.97 11.16
CA ASN A 144 -3.66 22.04 11.75
C ASN A 144 -3.73 22.01 13.29
N ARG A 145 -2.74 22.57 14.01
CA ARG A 145 -2.82 22.69 15.49
C ARG A 145 -2.42 24.02 16.12
N SER A 146 -2.39 25.12 15.38
CA SER A 146 -2.25 26.45 15.98
C SER A 146 -3.00 27.51 15.18
N GLY A 147 -4.27 27.76 15.52
CA GLY A 147 -5.01 28.83 14.85
C GLY A 147 -6.52 28.87 15.02
N VAL A 148 -7.11 28.34 16.10
CA VAL A 148 -8.51 28.64 16.44
C VAL A 148 -8.64 28.73 17.96
N LEU A 149 -8.02 29.76 18.56
CA LEU A 149 -8.32 30.14 19.94
C LEU A 149 -7.93 31.61 20.22
N SER A 150 -8.51 32.58 19.50
CA SER A 150 -8.49 34.00 19.91
C SER A 150 -9.51 34.86 19.16
N MET A 151 -10.80 34.50 19.19
CA MET A 151 -11.88 35.45 18.86
C MET A 151 -13.11 35.20 19.73
N LEU A 152 -12.94 35.24 21.05
CA LEU A 152 -14.03 35.45 22.02
C LEU A 152 -13.46 36.20 23.22
N LYS A 153 -13.28 37.52 23.08
CA LYS A 153 -13.20 38.49 24.18
C LYS A 153 -13.21 39.90 23.59
N GLY A 154 -14.30 40.62 23.81
CA GLY A 154 -14.47 42.01 23.38
C GLY A 154 -15.93 42.46 23.42
N GLY A 155 -16.61 42.22 24.54
CA GLY A 155 -17.83 42.94 24.88
C GLY A 155 -17.49 44.26 25.57
N ASP A 156 -18.36 45.24 25.36
CA ASP A 156 -18.60 46.47 26.11
C ASP A 156 -17.45 47.47 26.29
N ARG A 157 -17.65 48.69 25.78
CA ARG A 157 -18.21 49.82 26.56
C ARG A 157 -18.25 51.12 25.73
N ALA A 158 -19.39 51.81 25.89
CA ALA A 158 -19.62 53.26 25.93
C ALA A 158 -19.15 54.13 24.74
#